data_AF-A0A349GB73-F1
#
_entry.id   AF-A0A349GB73-F1
#
_cell.length_a   1.000
_cell.length_b   1.000
_cell.length_c   1.000
_cell.angle_alpha   90.00
_cell.angle_beta   90.00
_cell.angle_gamma   90.00
#
_symmetry.space_group_name_H-M   'P 1'
#
loop_
_entity.id
_entity.type
_entity.pdbx_description
1 polymer ?
#
loop_
_entity_poly.entity_id
_entity_poly.type
_entity_poly.pdbx_seq_one_letter_code
_entity_poly.pdbx_strand_id
1 'polypeptide(L)'
;MTPNNIVNMAFIKGLDIIAVTDHNACHHSRAIDALASKLGILAIPGMEVQTKEEVHMLCYFPTVDLLEAFDASLMPKKAKIKNNIKIFGNQSILDENDALIGEVEDALIMSINISIEELVALVETFKGALVPAHVNKSSNSILAN
;
A
#
# COMPACT_ATOMS: atom_id res chain seq x y z
N MET A 1 -0.28 -5.29 -10.89
CA MET A 1 0.03 -4.58 -12.16
C MET A 1 1.40 -3.95 -12.00
N THR A 2 2.16 -3.73 -13.08
CA THR A 2 3.47 -3.08 -12.98
C THR A 2 3.34 -1.57 -12.76
N PRO A 3 4.36 -0.90 -12.19
CA PRO A 3 4.35 0.55 -12.00
C PRO A 3 4.06 1.34 -13.28
N ASN A 4 4.71 1.02 -14.40
CA ASN A 4 4.45 1.70 -15.67
C ASN A 4 3.03 1.49 -16.16
N ASN A 5 2.50 0.26 -16.05
CA ASN A 5 1.15 -0.01 -16.51
C ASN A 5 0.13 0.84 -15.73
N ILE A 6 0.26 0.92 -14.41
CA ILE A 6 -0.65 1.72 -13.58
C ILE A 6 -0.60 3.20 -13.98
N VAL A 7 0.60 3.79 -14.03
CA VAL A 7 0.76 5.23 -14.28
C VAL A 7 0.37 5.61 -15.71
N ASN A 8 0.78 4.83 -16.71
CA ASN A 8 0.42 5.11 -18.11
C ASN A 8 -1.08 4.91 -18.35
N MET A 9 -1.70 3.93 -17.70
CA MET A 9 -3.16 3.79 -17.78
C MET A 9 -3.87 4.98 -17.12
N ALA A 10 -3.39 5.48 -15.98
CA ALA A 10 -3.92 6.70 -15.37
C ALA A 10 -3.81 7.91 -16.31
N PHE A 11 -2.66 8.06 -16.98
CA PHE A 11 -2.44 9.12 -17.98
C PHE A 11 -3.40 9.01 -19.17
N ILE A 12 -3.53 7.81 -19.77
CA ILE A 12 -4.47 7.55 -20.88
C ILE A 12 -5.90 7.85 -20.47
N LYS A 13 -6.25 7.62 -19.19
CA LYS A 13 -7.58 7.90 -18.63
C LYS A 13 -7.79 9.38 -18.27
N GLY A 14 -6.76 10.22 -18.38
CA GLY A 14 -6.84 11.63 -18.04
C GLY A 14 -7.03 11.88 -16.54
N LEU A 15 -6.45 11.03 -15.68
CA LEU A 15 -6.50 11.23 -14.23
C LEU A 15 -5.46 12.25 -13.79
N ASP A 16 -5.87 13.25 -13.01
CA ASP A 16 -4.98 14.26 -12.44
C ASP A 16 -4.25 13.77 -11.19
N ILE A 17 -4.87 12.86 -10.44
CA ILE A 17 -4.41 12.37 -9.13
C ILE A 17 -4.61 10.85 -9.05
N ILE A 18 -3.61 10.12 -8.54
CA ILE A 18 -3.71 8.70 -8.22
C ILE A 18 -3.13 8.39 -6.84
N ALA A 19 -3.53 7.27 -6.26
CA ALA A 19 -2.86 6.66 -5.11
C ALA A 19 -2.83 5.15 -5.31
N VAL A 20 -1.65 4.55 -5.18
CA VAL A 20 -1.48 3.09 -5.17
C VAL A 20 -1.31 2.67 -3.72
N THR A 21 -2.22 1.84 -3.23
CA THR A 21 -2.29 1.41 -1.83
C THR A 21 -2.13 -0.10 -1.77
N ASP A 22 -0.92 -0.60 -2.02
CA ASP A 22 -0.63 -2.03 -1.90
C ASP A 22 -0.87 -2.52 -0.46
N HIS A 23 -1.23 -3.80 -0.31
CA HIS A 23 -1.49 -4.40 0.99
C HIS A 23 -0.21 -4.47 1.84
N ASN A 24 -0.23 -3.83 3.02
CA ASN A 24 0.81 -3.92 4.04
C ASN A 24 2.25 -3.67 3.52
N ALA A 25 2.41 -2.95 2.42
CA ALA A 25 3.70 -2.65 1.80
C ALA A 25 3.59 -1.40 0.93
N CYS A 26 4.74 -0.77 0.66
CA CYS A 26 4.82 0.43 -0.18
C CYS A 26 5.95 0.37 -1.21
N HIS A 27 6.47 -0.83 -1.53
CA HIS A 27 7.71 -1.00 -2.31
C HIS A 27 7.69 -0.32 -3.68
N HIS A 28 6.52 -0.19 -4.31
CA HIS A 28 6.39 0.47 -5.62
C HIS A 28 6.21 1.99 -5.54
N SER A 29 6.08 2.58 -4.35
CA SER A 29 5.68 3.98 -4.20
C SER A 29 6.68 4.95 -4.82
N ARG A 30 8.00 4.69 -4.71
CA ARG A 30 9.03 5.52 -5.37
C ARG A 30 8.94 5.44 -6.88
N ALA A 31 8.75 4.24 -7.44
CA ALA A 31 8.62 4.06 -8.89
C ALA A 31 7.35 4.74 -9.42
N ILE A 32 6.23 4.59 -8.72
CA ILE A 32 4.96 5.25 -9.06
C ILE A 32 5.09 6.77 -9.03
N ASP A 33 5.66 7.33 -7.96
CA ASP A 33 5.86 8.77 -7.80
C ASP A 33 6.74 9.36 -8.92
N ALA A 34 7.86 8.71 -9.20
CA ALA A 34 8.78 9.14 -10.26
C ALA A 34 8.15 9.08 -11.66
N LEU A 35 7.35 8.04 -11.95
CA LEU A 35 6.65 7.90 -13.23
C LEU A 35 5.50 8.90 -13.37
N ALA A 36 4.69 9.07 -12.33
CA ALA A 36 3.53 9.96 -12.32
C ALA A 36 3.97 11.42 -12.51
N SER A 37 5.04 11.83 -11.81
CA SER A 37 5.63 13.17 -11.92
C SER A 37 6.04 13.52 -13.36
N LYS A 38 6.64 12.57 -14.10
CA LYS A 38 7.01 12.77 -15.52
C LYS A 38 5.82 13.02 -16.44
N LEU A 39 4.63 12.55 -16.06
CA LEU A 39 3.40 12.71 -16.82
C LEU A 39 2.48 13.82 -16.28
N GLY A 40 2.94 14.58 -15.27
CA GLY A 40 2.15 15.64 -14.65
C GLY A 40 0.98 15.14 -13.81
N ILE A 41 1.02 13.88 -13.36
CA ILE A 41 0.02 13.28 -12.46
C ILE A 41 0.53 13.39 -11.03
N LEU A 42 -0.32 13.84 -10.11
CA LEU A 42 0.00 13.82 -8.69
C LEU A 42 -0.22 12.39 -8.13
N ALA A 43 0.86 11.69 -7.80
CA ALA A 43 0.77 10.45 -7.03
C ALA A 43 0.76 10.77 -5.53
N ILE A 44 -0.30 10.38 -4.82
CA ILE A 44 -0.36 10.43 -3.36
C ILE A 44 0.21 9.11 -2.81
N PRO A 45 1.32 9.15 -2.04
CA PRO A 45 1.85 7.97 -1.39
C PRO A 45 0.83 7.34 -0.44
N GLY A 46 0.63 6.01 -0.52
CA GLY A 46 -0.24 5.32 0.41
C GLY A 46 -0.01 3.81 0.54
N MET A 47 -0.75 3.22 1.47
CA MET A 47 -0.73 1.79 1.80
C MET A 47 -2.12 1.36 2.27
N GLU A 48 -2.56 0.15 1.90
CA GLU A 48 -3.75 -0.47 2.50
C GLU A 48 -3.29 -1.39 3.64
N VAL A 49 -3.49 -0.95 4.89
CA VAL A 49 -3.13 -1.73 6.07
C VAL A 49 -4.30 -2.62 6.47
N GLN A 50 -4.05 -3.92 6.61
CA GLN A 50 -5.03 -4.85 7.18
C GLN A 50 -4.74 -5.03 8.68
N THR A 51 -5.62 -4.48 9.51
CA THR A 51 -5.46 -4.50 10.98
C THR A 51 -5.71 -5.89 11.56
N LYS A 52 -5.44 -6.07 12.86
CA LYS A 52 -5.69 -7.35 13.55
C LYS A 52 -7.17 -7.70 13.65
N GLU A 53 -8.06 -6.71 13.56
CA GLU A 53 -9.51 -6.85 13.40
C GLU A 53 -9.91 -7.30 11.99
N GLU A 54 -8.93 -7.51 11.11
CA GLU A 54 -9.07 -7.81 9.68
C GLU A 54 -9.71 -6.66 8.88
N VAL A 55 -9.84 -5.47 9.48
CA VAL A 55 -10.36 -4.28 8.81
C VAL A 55 -9.26 -3.66 7.94
N HIS A 56 -9.61 -3.30 6.70
CA HIS A 56 -8.69 -2.61 5.81
C HIS A 56 -8.78 -1.09 5.97
N MET A 57 -7.62 -0.46 6.09
CA MET A 57 -7.50 0.98 6.30
C MET A 57 -6.54 1.56 5.25
N LEU A 58 -7.04 2.48 4.43
CA LEU A 58 -6.21 3.23 3.49
C LEU A 58 -5.46 4.31 4.26
N CYS A 59 -4.13 4.30 4.17
CA CYS A 59 -3.25 5.28 4.80
C CYS A 59 -2.56 6.09 3.70
N TYR A 60 -2.59 7.42 3.79
CA TYR A 60 -2.01 8.34 2.82
C TYR A 60 -1.01 9.27 3.49
N PHE A 61 0.09 9.60 2.80
CA PHE A 61 1.19 10.38 3.38
C PHE A 61 1.60 11.54 2.47
N PRO A 62 2.15 12.64 3.03
CA PRO A 62 2.59 13.79 2.23
C PRO A 62 3.78 13.50 1.30
N THR A 63 4.64 12.55 1.66
CA THR A 63 5.84 12.19 0.89
C THR A 63 6.09 10.68 0.94
N VAL A 64 6.78 10.16 -0.07
CA VAL A 64 7.18 8.75 -0.10
C VAL A 64 8.11 8.41 1.08
N ASP A 65 8.99 9.33 1.47
CA ASP A 65 9.89 9.12 2.63
C ASP A 65 9.11 8.92 3.94
N LEU A 66 8.00 9.66 4.15
CA LEU A 66 7.15 9.48 5.34
C LEU A 66 6.40 8.14 5.30
N LEU A 67 5.91 7.73 4.13
CA LEU A 67 5.30 6.42 3.92
C LEU A 67 6.28 5.27 4.20
N GLU A 68 7.53 5.38 3.74
CA GLU A 68 8.56 4.37 3.98
C GLU A 68 8.97 4.30 5.46
N ALA A 69 9.08 5.45 6.13
CA ALA A 69 9.34 5.48 7.56
C ALA A 69 8.19 4.85 8.37
N PHE A 70 6.94 5.10 7.94
CA PHE A 70 5.76 4.44 8.47
C PHE A 70 5.81 2.92 8.24
N ASP A 71 6.11 2.46 7.02
CA ASP A 71 6.23 1.03 6.72
C ASP A 71 7.30 0.33 7.57
N ALA A 72 8.46 0.98 7.74
CA ALA A 72 9.53 0.49 8.60
C ALA A 72 9.08 0.33 10.06
N SER A 73 8.23 1.25 10.56
CA SER A 73 7.68 1.16 11.91
C SER A 73 6.70 0.00 12.10
N LEU A 74 6.05 -0.46 11.01
CA LEU A 74 5.13 -1.61 11.02
C LEU A 74 5.85 -2.96 10.93
N MET A 75 7.11 -3.00 10.49
CA MET A 75 7.86 -4.25 10.29
C MET A 75 7.78 -5.25 11.48
N PRO A 76 7.87 -4.85 12.75
CA PRO A 76 7.75 -5.76 13.90
C PRO A 76 6.34 -6.34 14.09
N LYS A 77 5.30 -5.69 13.53
CA LYS A 77 3.90 -6.10 13.63
C LYS A 77 3.45 -6.99 12.47
N LYS A 78 4.21 -7.03 11.36
CA LYS A 78 3.86 -7.82 10.16
C LYS A 78 3.95 -9.32 10.42
N ALA A 79 2.99 -10.07 9.88
CA ALA A 79 2.99 -11.53 9.95
C ALA A 79 4.21 -12.12 9.22
N LYS A 80 4.86 -13.12 9.84
CA LYS A 80 5.99 -13.87 9.26
C LYS A 80 5.54 -15.19 8.65
N ILE A 81 4.51 -15.11 7.81
CA ILE A 81 3.91 -16.25 7.10
C ILE A 81 4.34 -16.16 5.64
N LYS A 82 4.90 -17.23 5.08
CA LYS A 82 5.32 -17.24 3.68
C LYS A 82 4.15 -17.18 2.72
N ASN A 83 4.32 -16.43 1.64
CA ASN A 83 3.34 -16.34 0.56
C ASN A 83 3.17 -17.70 -0.16
N ASN A 84 1.92 -18.11 -0.39
CA ASN A 84 1.62 -19.27 -1.21
C ASN A 84 1.57 -18.88 -2.68
N ILE A 85 2.73 -18.92 -3.33
CA ILE A 85 2.91 -18.51 -4.74
C ILE A 85 1.96 -19.26 -5.70
N LYS A 86 1.59 -20.51 -5.40
CA LYS A 86 0.67 -21.29 -6.26
C LYS A 86 -0.76 -20.75 -6.26
N ILE A 87 -1.16 -20.06 -5.19
CA ILE A 87 -2.51 -19.51 -5.01
C ILE A 87 -2.51 -18.01 -5.33
N PHE A 88 -1.56 -17.26 -4.78
CA PHE A 88 -1.55 -15.79 -4.81
C PHE A 88 -0.61 -15.21 -5.86
N GLY A 89 0.21 -16.04 -6.52
CA GLY A 89 1.25 -15.58 -7.43
C GLY A 89 2.46 -14.98 -6.73
N ASN A 90 3.39 -14.46 -7.51
CA ASN A 90 4.60 -13.79 -7.01
C ASN A 90 4.27 -12.39 -6.49
N GLN A 91 4.98 -11.97 -5.45
CA GLN A 91 4.94 -10.61 -4.93
C GLN A 91 6.22 -9.89 -5.36
N SER A 92 6.32 -9.61 -6.65
CA SER A 92 7.49 -8.97 -7.26
C SER A 92 7.58 -7.49 -6.91
N ILE A 93 8.80 -7.01 -6.67
CA ILE A 93 9.14 -5.60 -6.53
C ILE A 93 9.80 -5.15 -7.83
N LEU A 94 9.19 -4.16 -8.49
CA LEU A 94 9.65 -3.64 -9.78
C LEU A 94 10.11 -2.19 -9.66
N ASP A 95 11.13 -1.83 -10.43
CA ASP A 95 11.59 -0.43 -10.56
C ASP A 95 10.75 0.37 -11.58
N GLU A 96 11.13 1.62 -11.84
CA GLU A 96 10.46 2.49 -12.81
C GLU A 96 10.59 2.04 -14.29
N ASN A 97 11.38 1.00 -14.57
CA ASN A 97 11.51 0.39 -15.90
C ASN A 97 10.77 -0.96 -15.96
N ASP A 98 9.96 -1.27 -14.95
CA ASP A 98 9.33 -2.58 -14.72
C ASP A 98 10.34 -3.74 -14.62
N ALA A 99 11.60 -3.45 -14.29
CA ALA A 99 12.61 -4.47 -14.06
C ALA A 99 12.46 -5.06 -12.64
N LEU A 100 12.59 -6.38 -12.54
CA LEU A 100 12.54 -7.09 -11.26
C LEU A 100 13.77 -6.74 -10.40
N ILE A 101 13.54 -6.10 -9.25
CA ILE A 101 14.59 -5.71 -8.30
C ILE A 101 14.50 -6.45 -6.95
N GLY A 102 13.44 -7.20 -6.73
CA GLY A 102 13.28 -8.02 -5.54
C GLY A 102 11.93 -8.74 -5.49
N GLU A 103 11.72 -9.51 -4.43
CA GLU A 103 10.44 -10.17 -4.14
C GLU A 103 10.16 -10.13 -2.64
N VAL A 104 8.89 -10.05 -2.28
CA VAL A 104 8.44 -10.15 -0.88
C VAL A 104 8.07 -11.60 -0.58
N GLU A 105 8.82 -12.24 0.32
CA GLU A 105 8.58 -13.63 0.69
C GLU A 105 7.38 -13.82 1.64
N ASP A 106 7.15 -12.87 2.54
CA ASP A 106 6.07 -12.92 3.51
C ASP A 106 4.74 -12.49 2.85
N ALA A 107 3.64 -13.17 3.15
CA ALA A 107 2.33 -12.93 2.57
C ALA A 107 1.77 -11.56 2.96
N LEU A 108 1.63 -10.67 1.98
CA LEU A 108 1.14 -9.30 2.20
C LEU A 108 -0.37 -9.23 2.49
N ILE A 109 -1.12 -10.29 2.14
CA ILE A 109 -2.57 -10.43 2.35
C ILE A 109 -2.95 -10.82 3.79
N MET A 110 -1.98 -10.92 4.71
CA MET A 110 -2.24 -11.29 6.10
C MET A 110 -2.47 -10.05 6.96
N SER A 111 -3.37 -10.15 7.94
CA SER A 111 -3.51 -9.15 8.99
C SER A 111 -2.20 -8.95 9.74
N ILE A 112 -1.90 -7.70 10.08
CA ILE A 112 -0.74 -7.36 10.92
C ILE A 112 -1.21 -7.10 12.35
N ASN A 113 -0.30 -7.26 13.33
CA ASN A 113 -0.61 -7.09 14.75
C ASN A 113 -0.68 -5.59 15.16
N ILE A 114 -1.64 -4.87 14.59
CA ILE A 114 -1.98 -3.48 14.92
C ILE A 114 -3.50 -3.35 15.09
N SER A 115 -3.98 -2.66 16.11
CA SER A 115 -5.40 -2.27 16.18
C SER A 115 -5.70 -1.07 15.31
N ILE A 116 -6.98 -0.80 15.06
CA ILE A 116 -7.42 0.44 14.39
C ILE A 116 -6.94 1.67 15.17
N GLU A 117 -7.08 1.69 16.49
CA GLU A 117 -6.66 2.83 17.34
C GLU A 117 -5.14 3.03 17.31
N GLU A 118 -4.38 1.94 17.41
CA GLU A 118 -2.92 1.99 17.28
C GLU A 118 -2.49 2.50 15.91
N LEU A 119 -3.18 2.08 14.86
CA LEU A 119 -2.90 2.50 13.49
C LEU A 119 -3.21 3.99 13.29
N VAL A 120 -4.34 4.48 13.81
CA VAL A 120 -4.69 5.91 13.76
C VAL A 120 -3.60 6.75 14.42
N ALA A 121 -3.23 6.40 15.66
CA ALA A 121 -2.17 7.12 16.38
C ALA A 121 -0.84 7.09 15.61
N LEU A 122 -0.47 5.95 15.02
CA LEU A 122 0.75 5.81 14.26
C LEU A 122 0.75 6.67 13.00
N VAL A 123 -0.33 6.64 12.20
CA VAL A 123 -0.47 7.46 10.98
C VAL A 123 -0.34 8.95 11.30
N GLU A 124 -0.92 9.42 12.40
CA GLU A 124 -0.79 10.81 12.86
C GLU A 124 0.67 11.21 13.12
N THR A 125 1.48 10.31 13.72
CA THR A 125 2.91 10.60 13.97
C THR A 125 3.72 10.86 12.69
N PHE A 126 3.29 10.26 11.57
CA PHE A 126 3.90 10.44 10.25
C PHE A 126 3.15 11.45 9.38
N LYS A 127 2.26 12.25 9.99
CA LYS A 127 1.46 13.30 9.32
C LYS A 127 0.58 12.77 8.19
N GLY A 128 0.19 11.50 8.28
CA GLY A 128 -0.68 10.88 7.31
C GLY A 128 -2.15 11.13 7.57
N ALA A 129 -2.98 10.71 6.63
CA ALA A 129 -4.43 10.63 6.75
C ALA A 129 -4.87 9.18 6.59
N LEU A 130 -5.99 8.82 7.22
CA LEU A 130 -6.49 7.45 7.23
C LEU A 130 -7.99 7.42 6.89
N VAL A 131 -8.37 6.45 6.06
CA VAL A 131 -9.73 6.26 5.55
C VAL A 131 -10.09 4.77 5.65
N PRO A 132 -11.18 4.38 6.32
CA PRO A 132 -11.66 3.00 6.29
C PRO A 132 -11.97 2.57 4.85
N ALA A 133 -11.36 1.49 4.40
CA ALA A 133 -11.58 0.98 3.05
C ALA A 133 -12.95 0.27 2.98
N HIS A 134 -13.58 0.31 1.79
CA HIS A 134 -14.77 -0.48 1.42
C HIS A 134 -15.73 -0.82 2.60
N VAL A 135 -16.19 0.23 3.29
CA VAL A 135 -16.79 0.16 4.65
C VAL A 135 -17.97 -0.80 4.84
N ASN A 136 -18.65 -1.17 3.76
CA ASN A 136 -19.84 -2.02 3.76
C ASN A 136 -19.62 -3.39 3.09
N LYS A 137 -18.37 -3.76 2.81
CA LYS A 137 -18.05 -5.08 2.27
C LYS A 137 -18.34 -6.17 3.31
N SER A 138 -18.80 -7.34 2.88
CA SER A 138 -19.17 -8.46 3.77
C SER A 138 -17.99 -9.09 4.53
N SER A 139 -16.76 -8.69 4.22
CA SER A 139 -15.55 -9.06 4.92
C SER A 139 -14.52 -7.95 4.80
N ASN A 140 -13.63 -7.89 5.78
CA ASN A 140 -12.53 -6.96 5.90
C ASN A 140 -12.94 -5.48 5.93
N SER A 141 -14.13 -5.20 6.47
CA SER A 141 -14.72 -3.87 6.52
C SER A 141 -15.10 -3.49 7.94
N ILE A 142 -15.14 -2.19 8.21
CA ILE A 142 -15.41 -1.69 9.56
C ILE A 142 -16.82 -1.99 10.07
N LEU A 143 -17.78 -2.34 9.18
CA LEU A 143 -19.15 -2.65 9.57
C LEU A 143 -19.43 -4.15 9.72
N ALA A 144 -18.50 -5.01 9.30
CA ALA A 144 -18.72 -6.47 9.22
C ALA A 144 -17.70 -7.30 10.04
N ASN A 145 -16.80 -6.63 10.78
CA ASN A 145 -15.69 -7.24 11.52
C ASN A 145 -15.73 -6.88 13.01
#